data_AF-A0A914YK84-F1
#
_entry.id   AF-A0A914YK84-F1
#
_cell.length_a   1.000
_cell.length_b   1.000
_cell.length_c   1.000
_cell.angle_alpha   90.00
_cell.angle_beta   90.00
_cell.angle_gamma   90.00
#
_symmetry.space_group_name_H-M   'P 1'
#
loop_
_entity.id
_entity.type
_entity.pdbx_description
1 polymer ?
#
loop_
_entity_poly.entity_id
_entity_poly.type
_entity_poly.pdbx_seq_one_letter_code
_entity_poly.pdbx_strand_id
1 'polypeptide(L)'
;MWTDNEAGLTTKWTFASAVLYALTVITSTGFDHLTPTTNAGRIFTVFFGLLGIPLMFITAADIGKFLSEIVITFYGKMLDIFAWIASVFDAMKDYLMGADDESIDSR
;
A
#
# COMPACT_ATOMS: atom_id res chain seq x y z
N MET A 1 -36.00 7.98 24.21
CA MET A 1 -35.61 7.53 22.86
C MET A 1 -34.27 8.15 22.49
N TRP A 2 -33.18 7.51 22.94
CA TRP A 2 -31.84 7.56 22.34
C TRP A 2 -31.23 6.19 22.64
N THR A 3 -31.58 5.25 21.75
CA THR A 3 -30.89 4.00 21.43
C THR A 3 -30.02 3.36 22.54
N ASP A 4 -30.64 2.47 23.32
CA ASP A 4 -29.99 1.33 23.98
C ASP A 4 -29.47 0.30 22.95
N ASN A 5 -28.80 0.77 21.90
CA ASN A 5 -28.47 0.01 20.70
C ASN A 5 -26.97 -0.19 20.53
N GLU A 6 -26.27 -0.43 21.64
CA GLU A 6 -24.93 -1.05 21.63
C GLU A 6 -24.81 -2.11 22.74
N ALA A 7 -25.87 -2.89 22.93
CA ALA A 7 -25.81 -4.22 23.57
C ALA A 7 -24.89 -5.23 22.83
N GLY A 8 -24.01 -4.77 21.92
CA GLY A 8 -23.01 -5.54 21.19
C GLY A 8 -21.55 -5.37 21.65
N LEU A 9 -21.28 -4.54 22.67
CA LEU A 9 -19.90 -4.32 23.20
C LEU A 9 -19.53 -5.27 24.36
N THR A 10 -20.20 -6.42 24.47
CA THR A 10 -19.87 -7.50 25.44
C THR A 10 -18.56 -8.22 25.14
N THR A 11 -17.69 -7.65 24.29
CA THR A 11 -16.32 -8.11 24.11
C THR A 11 -15.36 -6.92 24.00
N LYS A 12 -15.23 -6.13 25.08
CA LYS A 12 -14.25 -5.03 25.21
C LYS A 12 -12.81 -5.43 24.80
N TRP A 13 -12.49 -6.72 24.89
CA TRP A 13 -11.24 -7.34 24.46
C TRP A 13 -11.52 -8.55 23.58
N THR A 14 -11.85 -8.33 22.30
CA THR A 14 -11.77 -9.39 21.29
C THR A 14 -10.31 -9.57 20.87
N PHE A 15 -9.95 -10.73 20.33
CA PHE A 15 -8.61 -10.94 19.76
C PHE A 15 -8.30 -9.89 18.68
N ALA A 16 -9.26 -9.57 17.81
CA ALA A 16 -9.11 -8.56 16.78
C ALA A 16 -8.83 -7.15 17.35
N SER A 17 -9.59 -6.73 18.37
CA SER A 17 -9.38 -5.43 18.99
C SER A 17 -8.08 -5.35 19.80
N ALA A 18 -7.64 -6.46 20.40
CA ALA A 18 -6.35 -6.55 21.08
C ALA A 18 -5.17 -6.45 20.10
N VAL A 19 -5.25 -7.11 18.94
CA VAL A 19 -4.22 -7.02 17.89
C VAL A 19 -4.15 -5.62 17.31
N LEU A 20 -5.29 -4.98 17.04
CA LEU A 20 -5.34 -3.59 16.57
C LEU A 20 -4.76 -2.61 17.60
N TYR A 21 -5.06 -2.82 18.89
CA TYR A 21 -4.43 -2.05 19.97
C TYR A 21 -2.91 -2.22 20.00
N ALA A 22 -2.41 -3.46 19.94
CA ALA A 22 -0.98 -3.75 19.87
C ALA A 22 -0.31 -3.09 18.64
N LEU A 23 -0.95 -3.17 17.48
CA LEU A 23 -0.43 -2.62 16.22
C LEU A 23 -0.36 -1.09 16.28
N THR A 24 -1.32 -0.43 16.92
CA THR A 24 -1.35 1.04 17.05
C THR A 24 -0.39 1.57 18.13
N VAL A 25 -0.09 0.75 19.15
CA VAL A 25 1.01 1.01 20.10
C VAL A 25 2.36 0.89 19.39
N ILE A 26 2.58 -0.16 18.60
CA ILE A 26 3.82 -0.34 17.83
C ILE A 26 4.01 0.80 16.82
N THR A 27 2.93 1.22 16.15
CA THR A 27 2.91 2.32 15.17
C THR A 27 2.99 3.70 15.81
N SER A 28 2.99 3.80 17.15
CA SER A 28 2.95 5.06 17.90
C SER A 28 1.74 5.97 17.58
N THR A 29 0.70 5.42 16.94
CA THR A 29 -0.54 6.17 16.63
C THR A 29 -1.35 6.44 17.89
N GLY A 30 -1.41 5.47 18.81
CA GLY A 30 -2.04 5.62 20.13
C GLY A 30 -3.52 6.01 20.09
N PHE A 31 -4.41 5.04 19.86
CA PHE A 31 -5.84 5.26 19.94
C PHE A 31 -6.36 5.23 21.40
N ASP A 32 -6.99 6.32 21.86
CA ASP A 32 -7.37 6.56 23.27
C ASP A 32 -8.52 5.67 23.81
N HIS A 33 -9.34 5.09 22.92
CA HIS A 33 -10.57 4.38 23.29
C HIS A 33 -10.38 3.00 23.97
N LEU A 34 -9.17 2.43 23.98
CA LEU A 34 -8.89 1.08 24.49
C LEU A 34 -7.64 1.05 25.39
N THR A 35 -7.69 1.70 26.56
CA THR A 35 -6.57 1.69 27.51
C THR A 35 -6.69 0.52 28.49
N PRO A 36 -5.65 -0.34 28.66
CA PRO A 36 -5.64 -1.35 29.70
C PRO A 36 -5.64 -0.68 31.08
N THR A 37 -6.69 -0.93 31.86
CA THR A 37 -6.86 -0.41 33.23
C THR A 37 -6.10 -1.22 34.28
N THR A 38 -5.53 -2.37 33.92
CA THR A 38 -4.76 -3.25 34.81
C THR A 38 -3.28 -2.88 34.85
N ASN A 39 -2.68 -2.88 36.05
CA ASN A 39 -1.28 -2.50 36.26
C ASN A 39 -0.29 -3.41 35.47
N ALA A 40 -0.56 -4.71 35.40
CA ALA A 40 0.25 -5.65 34.65
C ALA A 40 0.17 -5.42 33.12
N GLY A 41 -1.01 -5.08 32.60
CA GLY A 41 -1.21 -4.77 31.19
C GLY A 41 -0.45 -3.52 30.74
N ARG A 42 -0.39 -2.49 31.59
CA ARG A 42 0.39 -1.27 31.31
C ARG A 42 1.89 -1.55 31.22
N ILE A 43 2.44 -2.35 32.14
CA ILE A 43 3.86 -2.72 32.10
C ILE A 43 4.18 -3.47 30.80
N PHE A 44 3.31 -4.43 30.42
CA PHE A 44 3.48 -5.20 29.19
C PHE A 44 3.46 -4.30 27.94
N THR A 45 2.50 -3.37 27.85
CA THR A 45 2.42 -2.41 26.74
C THR A 45 3.68 -1.54 26.62
N VAL A 46 4.28 -1.12 27.74
CA VAL A 46 5.51 -0.30 27.71
C VAL A 46 6.70 -1.10 27.16
N PHE A 47 6.91 -2.33 27.61
CA PHE A 47 7.96 -3.21 27.06
C PHE A 47 7.71 -3.54 25.59
N PHE A 48 6.44 -3.78 25.23
CA PHE A 48 6.03 -4.07 23.88
C PHE A 48 6.24 -2.86 22.94
N GLY A 49 6.00 -1.63 23.41
CA GLY A 49 6.34 -0.42 22.68
C GLY A 49 7.85 -0.22 22.51
N LEU A 50 8.63 -0.45 23.56
CA LEU A 50 10.10 -0.32 23.53
C LEU A 50 10.77 -1.26 22.52
N LEU A 51 10.28 -2.48 22.38
CA LEU A 51 10.76 -3.44 21.39
C LEU A 51 10.07 -3.27 20.02
N GLY A 52 8.80 -2.84 20.03
CA GLY A 52 7.98 -2.68 18.84
C GLY A 52 8.42 -1.52 17.95
N ILE A 53 8.75 -0.36 18.53
CA ILE A 53 9.19 0.82 17.79
C ILE A 53 10.43 0.54 16.91
N PRO A 54 11.55 -0.02 17.44
CA PRO A 54 12.72 -0.32 16.60
C PRO A 54 12.42 -1.42 15.57
N LEU A 55 11.63 -2.44 15.93
CA LEU A 55 11.25 -3.50 15.00
C LEU A 55 10.36 -2.99 13.85
N MET A 56 9.45 -2.08 14.16
CA MET A 56 8.61 -1.44 13.14
C MET A 56 9.42 -0.54 12.24
N PHE A 57 10.41 0.18 12.78
CA PHE A 57 11.30 1.00 11.97
C PHE A 57 12.08 0.17 10.96
N ILE A 58 12.60 -1.00 11.37
CA ILE A 58 13.28 -1.94 10.47
C ILE A 58 12.30 -2.45 9.39
N THR A 59 11.11 -2.90 9.81
CA THR A 59 10.09 -3.39 8.87
C THR A 59 9.67 -2.30 7.87
N ALA A 60 9.54 -1.06 8.32
CA ALA A 60 9.20 0.07 7.46
C ALA A 60 10.31 0.38 6.44
N ALA A 61 11.58 0.28 6.84
CA ALA A 61 12.70 0.43 5.93
C ALA A 61 12.71 -0.66 4.84
N ASP A 62 12.45 -1.91 5.22
CA ASP A 62 12.34 -3.03 4.27
C ASP A 62 11.14 -2.86 3.33
N ILE A 63 9.98 -2.46 3.84
CA ILE A 63 8.80 -2.13 3.02
C ILE A 63 9.11 -0.99 2.04
N GLY A 64 9.82 0.05 2.49
CA GLY A 64 10.25 1.17 1.66
C GLY A 64 11.18 0.72 0.52
N LYS A 65 12.12 -0.18 0.82
CA LYS A 65 13.01 -0.77 -0.18
C LYS A 65 12.24 -1.60 -1.20
N PHE A 66 11.34 -2.46 -0.74
CA PHE A 66 10.48 -3.27 -1.60
C PHE A 66 9.61 -2.41 -2.52
N LEU A 67 9.00 -1.35 -1.98
CA LEU A 67 8.23 -0.36 -2.77
C LEU A 67 9.11 0.33 -3.81
N SER A 68 10.33 0.74 -3.45
CA SER A 68 11.25 1.38 -4.38
C SER A 68 11.64 0.44 -5.54
N GLU A 69 11.92 -0.82 -5.26
CA GLU A 69 12.23 -1.84 -6.29
C GLU A 69 11.02 -2.07 -7.22
N ILE A 70 9.81 -2.14 -6.67
CA ILE A 70 8.58 -2.24 -7.47
C ILE A 70 8.44 -1.03 -8.38
N VAL A 71 8.58 0.16 -7.83
CA VAL A 71 8.43 1.42 -8.56
C VAL A 71 9.44 1.47 -9.72
N ILE A 72 10.72 1.24 -9.46
CA ILE A 72 11.76 1.29 -10.49
C ILE A 72 11.49 0.25 -11.60
N THR A 73 11.15 -0.98 -11.21
CA THR A 73 10.83 -2.05 -12.17
C THR A 73 9.60 -1.71 -13.01
N PHE A 74 8.59 -1.11 -12.38
CA PHE A 74 7.35 -0.72 -13.04
C PHE A 74 7.58 0.42 -14.04
N TYR A 75 8.30 1.47 -13.65
CA TYR A 75 8.65 2.58 -14.53
C TYR A 75 9.48 2.10 -15.74
N GLY A 76 10.45 1.20 -15.53
CA GLY A 76 11.22 0.62 -16.63
C GLY A 76 10.35 -0.13 -17.64
N LYS A 77 9.52 -1.06 -17.15
CA LYS A 77 8.55 -1.78 -17.99
C LYS A 77 7.59 -0.85 -18.73
N MET A 78 7.12 0.20 -18.06
CA MET A 78 6.17 1.15 -18.62
C MET A 78 6.81 1.96 -19.77
N LEU A 79 8.06 2.39 -19.60
CA LEU A 79 8.81 3.09 -20.65
C LEU A 79 9.07 2.20 -21.87
N ASP A 80 9.44 0.93 -21.66
CA ASP A 80 9.66 -0.03 -22.75
C ASP A 80 8.36 -0.29 -23.53
N ILE A 81 7.23 -0.44 -22.83
CA ILE A 81 5.91 -0.57 -23.45
C ILE A 81 5.56 0.68 -24.27
N PHE A 82 5.88 1.87 -23.77
CA PHE A 82 5.59 3.11 -24.48
C PHE A 82 6.43 3.23 -25.75
N ALA A 83 7.73 2.91 -25.68
CA ALA A 83 8.61 2.88 -26.84
C ALA A 83 8.15 1.85 -27.88
N TRP A 84 7.71 0.68 -27.42
CA TRP A 84 7.11 -0.33 -28.30
C TRP A 84 5.85 0.21 -29.00
N ILE A 85 4.92 0.84 -28.27
CA ILE A 85 3.71 1.44 -28.85
C ILE A 85 4.05 2.50 -29.89
N ALA A 86 5.01 3.38 -29.61
CA ALA A 86 5.46 4.40 -30.56
C ALA A 86 6.00 3.77 -31.85
N SER A 87 6.80 2.70 -31.74
CA SER A 87 7.32 1.98 -32.91
C SER A 87 6.22 1.31 -33.75
N VAL A 88 5.16 0.81 -33.09
CA VAL A 88 4.01 0.22 -33.78
C VAL A 88 3.24 1.29 -34.54
N PHE A 89 3.08 2.47 -33.95
CA PHE A 89 2.41 3.59 -34.60
C PHE A 89 3.18 4.07 -35.84
N ASP A 90 4.51 4.20 -35.74
CA ASP A 90 5.34 4.58 -36.88
C ASP A 90 5.25 3.54 -38.01
N ALA A 91 5.31 2.24 -37.68
CA ALA A 91 5.14 1.17 -38.67
C ALA A 91 3.76 1.21 -39.34
N MET A 92 2.69 1.48 -38.58
CA MET A 92 1.34 1.65 -39.13
C MET A 92 1.23 2.88 -40.03
N LYS A 93 1.84 4.02 -39.63
CA LYS A 93 1.85 5.25 -40.43
C LYS A 93 2.54 5.03 -41.76
N ASP A 94 3.67 4.33 -41.77
CA ASP A 94 4.44 4.05 -42.98
C ASP A 94 3.67 3.13 -43.93
N TYR A 95 2.91 2.17 -43.41
CA TYR A 95 2.06 1.30 -44.24
C TYR A 95 0.88 2.05 -44.87
N LEU A 96 0.30 3.01 -44.15
CA LEU A 96 -0.79 3.84 -44.67
C LEU A 96 -0.29 4.87 -45.69
N MET A 97 0.85 5.53 -45.45
CA MET A 97 1.41 6.51 -46.39
C MET A 97 2.01 5.87 -47.65
N GLY A 98 2.64 4.70 -47.53
CA GLY A 98 3.18 3.97 -48.69
C GLY A 98 2.10 3.49 -49.67
N ALA A 99 0.89 3.23 -49.17
CA ALA A 99 -0.25 2.83 -50.01
C ALA A 99 -0.80 3.98 -50.87
N ASP A 100 -0.66 5.23 -50.42
CA ASP A 100 -1.12 6.40 -51.17
C ASP A 100 -0.17 6.74 -52.34
N ASP A 101 1.16 6.62 -52.17
CA ASP A 101 2.16 6.97 -53.19
C ASP A 101 2.15 6.01 -54.41
N GLU A 102 2.00 4.69 -54.22
CA GLU A 102 1.89 3.73 -55.34
C GLU A 102 0.63 3.95 -56.19
N SER A 103 -0.43 4.54 -55.62
CA SER A 103 -1.68 4.81 -56.35
C SER A 103 -1.62 6.07 -57.23
N ILE A 104 -0.72 7.01 -56.92
CA ILE A 104 -0.55 8.27 -57.67
C ILE A 104 0.41 8.10 -58.85
N ASP A 105 1.45 7.25 -58.73
CA ASP A 105 2.41 7.01 -59.83
C ASP A 105 1.88 6.03 -60.90
N SER A 106 0.80 5.30 -60.60
CA SER A 106 0.16 4.36 -61.54
C SER A 106 -0.93 5.01 -62.43
N ARG A 107 -1.08 6.34 -62.46
CA ARG A 107 -2.13 7.04 -63.23
C ARG A 107 -1.61 8.05 -64.23
#